data_AF-A0A3M1AKS5-F1
#
_entry.id   AF-A0A3M1AKS5-F1
#
_cell.length_a   1.000
_cell.length_b   1.000
_cell.length_c   1.000
_cell.angle_alpha   90.00
_cell.angle_beta   90.00
_cell.angle_gamma   90.00
#
_symmetry.space_group_name_H-M   'P 1'
#
loop_
_entity.id
_entity.type
_entity.pdbx_description
1 polymer ?
#
loop_
_entity_poly.entity_id
_entity_poly.type
_entity_poly.pdbx_seq_one_letter_code
_entity_poly.pdbx_strand_id
1 'polypeptide(L)'
;MEKTLQLEIPLLLPEVEDEKDDCIERLLERLENHRGIKKAHVEHRNGEALFCLHFDPDHLSIEKVRRIAEQEGTAISDRYRHRTVHITGMDCGDCAGSIEHILGRMEGILNVSVNYATEKMWVEFDSKTITYKQIVEKIRQLGYRVAEEEKEKSWLQEHWELALAILSGIFLATGYFGELWFGLARPAAIVLYVLAYLTGGYDATRHGLKAALHLRFDIDFLMVVAAIGAALLGEWPEGALLLFLFSLGHALEHAATDKARNAIRALGKITPKTARVKRDSKELEIPVEKLERGDIVIIK
;
A
#
# COMPACT_ATOMS: atom_id res chain seq x y z
N MET A 1 0.32 -25.61 44.88
CA MET A 1 0.53 -26.40 43.65
C MET A 1 0.35 -25.47 42.48
N GLU A 2 1.29 -25.40 41.54
CA GLU A 2 1.14 -24.53 40.36
C GLU A 2 0.08 -25.08 39.41
N LYS A 3 -0.75 -24.20 38.84
CA LYS A 3 -1.68 -24.53 37.77
C LYS A 3 -1.32 -23.77 36.51
N THR A 4 -1.63 -24.37 35.37
CA THR A 4 -1.39 -23.80 34.05
C THR A 4 -2.71 -23.54 33.34
N LEU A 5 -2.85 -22.35 32.77
CA LEU A 5 -3.93 -22.01 31.83
C LEU A 5 -3.31 -21.86 30.44
N GLN A 6 -3.92 -22.48 29.43
CA GLN A 6 -3.54 -22.39 28.03
C GLN A 6 -4.60 -21.60 27.26
N LEU A 7 -4.18 -20.60 26.49
CA LEU A 7 -5.03 -19.75 25.67
C LEU A 7 -4.47 -19.64 24.26
N GLU A 8 -5.32 -19.52 23.25
CA GLU A 8 -4.89 -19.28 21.87
C GLU A 8 -4.47 -17.82 21.69
N ILE A 9 -3.37 -17.57 20.96
CA ILE A 9 -2.88 -16.20 20.70
C ILE A 9 -3.94 -15.31 20.02
N PRO A 10 -4.66 -15.76 18.98
CA PRO A 10 -5.67 -14.93 18.31
C PRO A 10 -6.82 -14.46 19.23
N LEU A 11 -7.05 -15.15 20.35
CA LEU A 11 -8.06 -14.75 21.33
C LEU A 11 -7.63 -13.52 22.13
N LEU A 12 -6.33 -13.32 22.32
CA LEU A 12 -5.75 -12.22 23.10
C LEU A 12 -5.26 -11.08 22.20
N LEU A 13 -4.77 -11.41 21.00
CA LEU A 13 -4.16 -10.50 20.04
C LEU A 13 -4.69 -10.81 18.62
N PRO A 14 -5.90 -10.35 18.27
CA PRO A 14 -6.55 -10.71 17.00
C PRO A 14 -5.91 -10.05 15.76
N GLU A 15 -5.18 -8.95 15.93
CA GLU A 15 -4.51 -8.22 14.83
C GLU A 15 -3.09 -8.77 14.54
N VAL A 16 -2.58 -9.72 15.33
CA VAL A 16 -1.23 -10.29 15.19
C VAL A 16 -1.28 -11.55 14.32
N GLU A 17 -0.63 -11.50 13.14
CA GLU A 17 -0.55 -12.64 12.22
C GLU A 17 0.76 -13.47 12.38
N ASP A 18 1.81 -12.90 12.99
CA ASP A 18 3.12 -13.54 13.18
C ASP A 18 3.42 -13.78 14.67
N GLU A 19 3.90 -14.98 15.00
CA GLU A 19 4.31 -15.38 16.35
C GLU A 19 5.55 -14.64 16.86
N LYS A 20 6.26 -13.93 15.97
CA LYS A 20 7.42 -13.08 16.28
C LYS A 20 7.07 -11.60 16.45
N ASP A 21 5.79 -11.25 16.47
CA ASP A 21 5.37 -9.87 16.70
C ASP A 21 5.73 -9.40 18.11
N ASP A 22 6.32 -8.21 18.21
CA ASP A 22 6.73 -7.60 19.48
C ASP A 22 5.56 -7.45 20.48
N CYS A 23 4.30 -7.43 20.01
CA CYS A 23 3.13 -7.41 20.88
C CYS A 23 3.02 -8.65 21.78
N ILE A 24 3.52 -9.80 21.33
CA ILE A 24 3.54 -11.03 22.13
C ILE A 24 4.52 -10.87 23.29
N GLU A 25 5.74 -10.37 23.02
CA GLU A 25 6.74 -10.13 24.08
C GLU A 25 6.24 -9.10 25.09
N ARG A 26 5.61 -8.00 24.63
CA ARG A 26 5.03 -6.98 25.52
C ARG A 26 3.90 -7.54 26.39
N LEU A 27 3.10 -8.48 25.87
CA LEU A 27 2.04 -9.13 26.64
C LEU A 27 2.63 -10.07 27.70
N LEU A 28 3.65 -10.86 27.35
CA LEU A 28 4.36 -11.72 28.28
C LEU A 28 4.93 -10.91 29.44
N GLU A 29 5.68 -9.84 29.16
CA GLU A 29 6.27 -8.98 30.19
C GLU A 29 5.22 -8.37 31.12
N ARG A 30 4.08 -7.92 30.58
CA ARG A 30 3.00 -7.35 31.41
C ARG A 30 2.36 -8.38 32.31
N LEU A 31 2.14 -9.59 31.81
CA LEU A 31 1.51 -10.66 32.57
C LEU A 31 2.43 -11.20 33.66
N GLU A 32 3.73 -11.32 33.40
CA GLU A 32 4.71 -11.72 34.42
C GLU A 32 4.84 -10.71 35.56
N ASN A 33 4.61 -9.42 35.27
CA ASN A 33 4.60 -8.37 36.29
C ASN A 33 3.32 -8.37 37.16
N HIS A 34 2.31 -9.18 36.83
CA HIS A 34 1.07 -9.23 37.59
C HIS A 34 1.18 -10.17 38.81
N ARG A 35 0.84 -9.66 40.00
CA ARG A 35 0.89 -10.44 41.24
C ARG A 35 0.02 -11.70 41.13
N GLY A 36 0.64 -12.87 41.35
CA GLY A 36 0.00 -14.19 41.32
C GLY A 36 0.25 -15.01 40.05
N ILE A 37 0.74 -14.36 38.98
CA ILE A 37 1.29 -15.05 37.81
C ILE A 37 2.78 -15.30 38.10
N LYS A 38 3.23 -16.54 37.91
CA LYS A 38 4.62 -16.95 38.17
C LYS A 38 5.47 -16.95 36.91
N LYS A 39 4.87 -17.31 35.78
CA LYS A 39 5.55 -17.39 34.48
C LYS A 39 4.54 -17.28 33.36
N ALA A 40 4.90 -16.57 32.30
CA ALA A 40 4.16 -16.55 31.05
C ALA A 40 5.10 -16.95 29.90
N HIS A 41 4.66 -17.83 29.01
CA HIS A 41 5.45 -18.18 27.82
C HIS A 41 4.56 -18.67 26.68
N VAL A 42 5.11 -18.70 25.47
CA VAL A 42 4.47 -19.31 24.31
C VAL A 42 5.02 -20.72 24.14
N GLU A 43 4.13 -21.68 23.97
CA GLU A 43 4.47 -23.09 23.73
C GLU A 43 3.76 -23.60 22.47
N HIS A 44 4.48 -24.35 21.65
CA HIS A 44 3.94 -24.93 20.43
C HIS A 44 3.40 -26.32 20.71
N ARG A 45 2.09 -26.52 20.48
CA ARG A 45 1.46 -27.83 20.58
C ARG A 45 0.71 -28.13 19.29
N ASN A 46 1.06 -29.25 18.65
CA ASN A 46 0.45 -29.67 17.38
C ASN A 46 0.52 -28.64 16.23
N GLY A 47 1.53 -27.75 16.25
CA GLY A 47 1.71 -26.73 15.22
C GLY A 47 0.96 -25.42 15.47
N GLU A 48 0.20 -25.32 16.57
CA GLU A 48 -0.45 -24.10 17.07
C GLU A 48 0.37 -23.50 18.21
N ALA A 49 0.53 -22.18 18.21
CA ALA A 49 1.16 -21.45 19.30
C ALA A 49 0.13 -21.12 20.38
N LEU A 50 0.38 -21.61 21.60
CA LEU A 50 -0.47 -21.43 22.77
C LEU A 50 0.24 -20.54 23.79
N PHE A 51 -0.51 -19.61 24.36
CA PHE A 51 -0.09 -18.79 25.49
C PHE A 51 -0.27 -19.59 26.79
N CYS A 52 0.83 -19.93 27.45
CA CYS A 52 0.89 -20.72 28.67
C CYS A 52 1.14 -19.83 29.88
N LEU A 53 0.14 -19.72 30.76
CA LEU A 53 0.21 -18.95 32.01
C LEU A 53 0.28 -19.87 33.21
N HIS A 54 1.39 -19.79 33.96
CA HIS A 54 1.57 -20.52 35.20
C HIS A 54 1.29 -19.61 36.38
N PHE A 55 0.39 -20.03 37.27
CA PHE A 55 -0.10 -19.19 38.35
C PHE A 55 -0.34 -20.00 39.63
N ASP A 56 -0.45 -19.27 40.75
CA ASP A 56 -0.75 -19.83 42.05
C ASP A 56 -2.27 -19.88 42.31
N PRO A 57 -2.90 -21.07 42.37
CA PRO A 57 -4.35 -21.21 42.57
C PRO A 57 -4.83 -20.72 43.94
N ASP A 58 -3.93 -20.58 44.92
CA ASP A 58 -4.28 -20.05 46.24
C ASP A 58 -4.51 -18.53 46.20
N HIS A 59 -4.02 -17.86 45.16
CA HIS A 59 -4.09 -16.41 44.96
C HIS A 59 -4.96 -16.00 43.75
N LEU A 60 -5.04 -16.83 42.72
CA LEU A 60 -5.77 -16.54 41.48
C LEU A 60 -6.60 -17.73 41.01
N SER A 61 -7.87 -17.49 40.66
CA SER A 61 -8.70 -18.48 39.97
C SER A 61 -8.44 -18.47 38.46
N ILE A 62 -8.73 -19.59 37.78
CA ILE A 62 -8.60 -19.71 36.32
C ILE A 62 -9.34 -18.58 35.58
N GLU A 63 -10.59 -18.30 36.00
CA GLU A 63 -11.41 -17.21 35.45
C GLU A 63 -10.75 -15.84 35.62
N LYS A 64 -10.11 -15.61 36.78
CA LYS A 64 -9.42 -14.33 37.04
C LYS A 64 -8.16 -14.19 36.18
N VAL A 65 -7.38 -15.26 36.03
CA VAL A 65 -6.20 -15.28 35.16
C VAL A 65 -6.59 -15.02 33.71
N ARG A 66 -7.63 -15.71 33.22
CA ARG A 66 -8.20 -15.49 31.88
C ARG A 66 -8.57 -14.02 31.68
N ARG A 67 -9.33 -13.46 32.62
CA ARG A 67 -9.77 -12.06 32.53
C ARG A 67 -8.61 -11.08 32.52
N ILE A 68 -7.57 -11.31 33.33
CA ILE A 68 -6.35 -10.48 33.32
C ILE A 68 -5.66 -10.57 31.95
N ALA A 69 -5.50 -11.78 31.41
CA ALA A 69 -4.90 -11.98 30.10
C ALA A 69 -5.67 -11.27 28.98
N GLU A 70 -7.00 -11.40 28.95
CA GLU A 70 -7.87 -10.74 27.96
C GLU A 70 -7.82 -9.21 28.08
N GLN A 71 -7.81 -8.68 29.31
CA GLN A 71 -7.70 -7.24 29.56
C GLN A 71 -6.36 -6.66 29.12
N GLU A 72 -5.25 -7.35 29.42
CA GLU A 72 -3.93 -6.90 29.00
C GLU A 72 -3.72 -7.06 27.48
N GLY A 73 -4.23 -8.15 26.88
CA GLY A 73 -4.21 -8.34 25.43
C GLY A 73 -4.96 -7.23 24.70
N THR A 74 -6.17 -6.88 25.16
CA THR A 74 -6.96 -5.77 24.63
C THR A 74 -6.19 -4.44 24.78
N ALA A 75 -5.59 -4.18 25.94
CA ALA A 75 -4.84 -2.95 26.18
C ALA A 75 -3.60 -2.80 25.27
N ILE A 76 -2.97 -3.91 24.88
CA ILE A 76 -1.88 -3.94 23.91
C ILE A 76 -2.42 -3.70 22.51
N SER A 77 -3.46 -4.42 22.08
CA SER A 77 -4.04 -4.28 20.74
C SER A 77 -4.67 -2.90 20.49
N ASP A 78 -5.19 -2.22 21.52
CA ASP A 78 -5.67 -0.84 21.39
C ASP A 78 -4.55 0.18 21.23
N ARG A 79 -3.40 -0.07 21.88
CA ARG A 79 -2.26 0.84 21.87
C ARG A 79 -1.37 0.62 20.67
N TYR A 80 -0.91 -0.61 20.45
CA TYR A 80 0.00 -0.94 19.37
C TYR A 80 -0.82 -1.47 18.21
N ARG A 81 -0.92 -0.66 17.16
CA ARG A 81 -1.75 -0.93 16.00
C ARG A 81 -0.87 -1.35 14.84
N HIS A 82 -1.33 -2.37 14.13
CA HIS A 82 -0.71 -2.82 12.89
C HIS A 82 -1.60 -2.47 11.70
N ARG A 83 -1.01 -1.94 10.63
CA ARG A 83 -1.75 -1.61 9.41
C ARG A 83 -0.95 -2.00 8.18
N THR A 84 -1.61 -2.70 7.25
CA THR A 84 -1.13 -2.81 5.87
C THR A 84 -1.73 -1.69 5.05
N VAL A 85 -0.87 -0.97 4.33
CA VAL A 85 -1.19 0.23 3.56
C VAL A 85 -0.73 0.03 2.14
N HIS A 86 -1.59 0.35 1.18
CA HIS A 86 -1.21 0.30 -0.23
C HIS A 86 -0.62 1.63 -0.66
N ILE A 87 0.62 1.63 -1.15
CA ILE A 87 1.38 2.82 -1.55
C ILE A 87 1.64 2.74 -3.04
N THR A 88 1.12 3.70 -3.78
CA THR A 88 1.30 3.83 -5.23
C THR A 88 2.32 4.93 -5.57
N GLY A 89 2.97 4.81 -6.73
CA GLY A 89 4.03 5.72 -7.18
C GLY A 89 5.43 5.36 -6.68
N MET A 90 5.67 4.08 -6.35
CA MET A 90 7.02 3.57 -6.08
C MET A 90 7.57 2.93 -7.36
N ASP A 91 8.57 3.57 -7.96
CA ASP A 91 9.12 3.15 -9.26
C ASP A 91 10.45 2.38 -9.15
N CYS A 92 11.08 2.35 -7.97
CA CYS A 92 12.31 1.58 -7.73
C CYS A 92 12.43 1.05 -6.29
N GLY A 93 13.34 0.11 -6.07
CA GLY A 93 13.65 -0.44 -4.74
C GLY A 93 14.20 0.60 -3.75
N ASP A 94 14.87 1.64 -4.24
CA ASP A 94 15.36 2.73 -3.39
C ASP A 94 14.22 3.56 -2.77
N CYS A 95 13.04 3.60 -3.41
CA CYS A 95 11.85 4.23 -2.85
C CYS A 95 11.38 3.53 -1.56
N ALA A 96 11.41 2.20 -1.52
CA ALA A 96 11.01 1.43 -0.34
C ALA A 96 11.94 1.70 0.85
N GLY A 97 13.26 1.61 0.63
CA GLY A 97 14.24 1.90 1.67
C GLY A 97 14.15 3.34 2.19
N SER A 98 13.83 4.31 1.32
CA SER A 98 13.61 5.70 1.73
C SER A 98 12.40 5.85 2.66
N ILE A 99 11.28 5.20 2.35
CA ILE A 99 10.08 5.25 3.20
C ILE A 99 10.35 4.60 4.55
N GLU A 100 10.95 3.40 4.58
CA GLU A 100 11.30 2.69 5.82
C GLU A 100 12.22 3.55 6.70
N HIS A 101 13.25 4.15 6.10
CA HIS A 101 14.22 4.96 6.82
C HIS A 101 13.60 6.23 7.45
N ILE A 102 12.68 6.88 6.73
CA ILE A 102 12.07 8.14 7.17
C ILE A 102 10.98 7.86 8.21
N LEU A 103 10.10 6.89 7.96
CA LEU A 103 9.03 6.54 8.90
C LEU A 103 9.59 5.88 10.16
N GLY A 104 10.60 5.01 10.06
CA GLY A 104 11.20 4.36 11.23
C GLY A 104 11.91 5.31 12.21
N ARG A 105 12.13 6.58 11.83
CA ARG A 105 12.67 7.63 12.71
C ARG A 105 11.58 8.50 13.34
N MET A 106 10.32 8.32 12.97
CA MET A 106 9.22 9.06 13.57
C MET A 106 8.92 8.53 14.96
N GLU A 107 8.73 9.44 15.90
CA GLU A 107 8.32 9.10 17.26
C GLU A 107 6.95 8.40 17.22
N GLY A 108 6.87 7.21 17.83
CA GLY A 108 5.67 6.38 17.84
C GLY A 108 5.61 5.31 16.75
N ILE A 109 6.50 5.30 15.76
CA ILE A 109 6.67 4.15 14.85
C ILE A 109 7.55 3.11 15.54
N LEU A 110 7.09 1.87 15.59
CA LEU A 110 7.80 0.75 16.19
C LEU A 110 8.52 -0.07 15.13
N ASN A 111 7.80 -0.39 14.05
CA ASN A 111 8.34 -1.14 12.94
C ASN A 111 7.67 -0.71 11.63
N VAL A 112 8.42 -0.76 10.54
CA VAL A 112 7.93 -0.44 9.20
C VAL A 112 8.65 -1.33 8.19
N SER A 113 7.88 -1.95 7.31
CA SER A 113 8.41 -2.73 6.19
C SER A 113 7.65 -2.38 4.92
N VAL A 114 8.38 -2.13 3.84
CA VAL A 114 7.84 -1.71 2.55
C VAL A 114 8.27 -2.70 1.48
N ASN A 115 7.29 -3.26 0.80
CA ASN A 115 7.51 -4.13 -0.35
C ASN A 115 7.08 -3.41 -1.62
N TYR A 116 8.06 -2.85 -2.34
CA TYR A 116 7.80 -2.12 -3.59
C TYR A 116 7.13 -2.98 -4.67
N ALA A 117 7.48 -4.27 -4.75
CA ALA A 117 6.94 -5.18 -5.77
C ALA A 117 5.43 -5.43 -5.59
N THR A 118 4.94 -5.39 -4.35
CA THR A 118 3.52 -5.56 -4.02
C THR A 118 2.80 -4.24 -3.74
N GLU A 119 3.51 -3.11 -3.78
CA GLU A 119 3.00 -1.79 -3.39
C GLU A 119 2.39 -1.77 -1.98
N LYS A 120 2.87 -2.63 -1.08
CA LYS A 120 2.35 -2.73 0.29
C LYS A 120 3.41 -2.28 1.27
N MET A 121 2.97 -1.48 2.23
CA MET A 121 3.72 -1.17 3.44
C MET A 121 2.97 -1.79 4.62
N TRP A 122 3.68 -2.50 5.48
CA TRP A 122 3.21 -2.86 6.81
C TRP A 122 3.85 -1.92 7.82
N VAL A 123 3.06 -1.38 8.74
CA VAL A 123 3.53 -0.47 9.78
C VAL A 123 2.90 -0.83 11.12
N GLU A 124 3.76 -0.83 12.14
CA GLU A 124 3.41 -0.97 13.54
C GLU A 124 3.68 0.35 14.26
N PHE A 125 2.70 0.84 15.02
CA PHE A 125 2.82 2.14 15.69
C PHE A 125 2.05 2.21 17.00
N ASP A 126 2.52 3.06 17.91
CA ASP A 126 1.85 3.41 19.17
C ASP A 126 0.79 4.49 18.90
N SER A 127 -0.49 4.09 18.97
CA SER A 127 -1.66 4.92 18.74
C SER A 127 -1.80 6.09 19.73
N LYS A 128 -1.09 6.05 20.85
CA LYS A 128 -1.02 7.17 21.81
C LYS A 128 -0.05 8.27 21.40
N THR A 129 0.96 7.92 20.61
CA THR A 129 2.05 8.83 20.23
C THR A 129 1.85 9.37 18.83
N ILE A 130 1.42 8.52 17.91
CA ILE A 130 1.21 8.88 16.50
C ILE A 130 -0.11 8.33 15.97
N THR A 131 -0.80 9.13 15.17
CA THR A 131 -2.03 8.73 14.50
C THR A 131 -1.76 8.22 13.09
N TYR A 132 -2.58 7.29 12.62
CA TYR A 132 -2.53 6.79 11.24
C TYR A 132 -2.57 7.92 10.20
N LYS A 133 -3.35 8.98 10.46
CA LYS A 133 -3.45 10.14 9.57
C LYS A 133 -2.10 10.86 9.41
N GLN A 134 -1.34 11.03 10.49
CA GLN A 134 -0.01 11.65 10.43
C GLN A 134 0.98 10.80 9.62
N ILE A 135 0.89 9.47 9.74
CA ILE A 135 1.70 8.55 8.93
C ILE A 135 1.38 8.73 7.44
N VAL A 136 0.09 8.72 7.08
CA VAL A 136 -0.36 8.94 5.70
C VAL A 136 0.05 10.31 5.16
N GLU A 137 -0.09 11.37 5.95
CA GLU A 137 0.35 12.71 5.57
C GLU A 137 1.86 12.76 5.33
N LYS A 138 2.65 12.08 6.16
CA LYS A 138 4.10 11.99 5.94
C LYS A 138 4.43 11.29 4.64
N ILE A 139 3.78 10.17 4.34
CA ILE A 139 3.96 9.45 3.06
C ILE A 139 3.60 10.35 1.87
N ARG A 140 2.52 11.12 1.98
CA ARG A 140 2.11 12.11 0.95
C ARG A 140 3.14 13.22 0.75
N GLN A 141 3.76 13.71 1.83
CA GLN A 141 4.84 14.70 1.75
C GLN A 141 6.10 14.17 1.06
N LEU A 142 6.34 12.86 1.12
CA LEU A 142 7.42 12.20 0.39
C LEU A 142 7.13 12.03 -1.11
N GLY A 143 5.93 12.42 -1.56
CA GLY A 143 5.53 12.36 -2.97
C GLY A 143 4.74 11.10 -3.35
N TYR A 144 4.55 10.17 -2.41
CA TYR A 144 3.82 8.93 -2.66
C TYR A 144 2.31 9.08 -2.40
N ARG A 145 1.51 8.22 -3.03
CA ARG A 145 0.05 8.22 -2.86
C ARG A 145 -0.34 6.98 -2.06
N VAL A 146 -1.05 7.19 -0.95
CA VAL A 146 -1.67 6.10 -0.17
C VAL A 146 -3.05 5.83 -0.73
N ALA A 147 -3.29 4.61 -1.19
CA ALA A 147 -4.64 4.15 -1.48
C ALA A 147 -5.33 3.83 -0.14
N GLU A 148 -6.26 4.71 0.25
CA GLU A 148 -7.18 4.45 1.36
C GLU A 148 -8.08 3.26 1.00
N GLU A 149 -8.40 2.41 1.97
CA GLU A 149 -9.37 1.32 1.79
C GLU A 149 -10.71 1.89 1.31
N GLU A 150 -11.03 1.54 0.06
CA GLU A 150 -12.31 1.56 -0.66
C GLU A 150 -13.31 2.68 -0.35
N LYS A 151 -13.23 3.74 -1.17
CA LYS A 151 -14.42 4.16 -1.93
C LYS A 151 -14.22 3.71 -3.36
N GLU A 152 -15.16 2.95 -3.91
CA GLU A 152 -15.26 2.65 -5.35
C GLU A 152 -14.98 3.93 -6.14
N LYS A 153 -13.78 4.03 -6.72
CA LYS A 153 -13.49 5.12 -7.64
C LYS A 153 -14.30 4.84 -8.89
N SER A 154 -15.14 5.79 -9.27
CA SER A 154 -15.87 5.78 -10.53
C SER A 154 -14.89 5.51 -11.67
N TRP A 155 -15.26 4.66 -12.64
CA TRP A 155 -14.49 4.32 -13.85
C TRP A 155 -13.85 5.54 -14.54
N LEU A 156 -14.48 6.73 -14.40
CA LEU A 156 -13.97 8.01 -14.88
C LEU A 156 -12.66 8.48 -14.21
N GLN A 157 -12.42 8.18 -12.93
CA GLN A 157 -11.20 8.59 -12.22
C GLN A 157 -9.98 7.72 -12.56
N GLU A 158 -10.22 6.46 -12.91
CA GLU A 158 -9.15 5.51 -13.28
C GLU A 158 -8.63 5.77 -14.70
N HIS A 159 -9.49 6.29 -15.60
CA HIS A 159 -9.14 6.57 -17.00
C HIS A 159 -9.06 8.07 -17.33
N TRP A 160 -9.01 8.96 -16.32
CA TRP A 160 -9.06 10.41 -16.54
C TRP A 160 -7.89 10.92 -17.39
N GLU A 161 -6.69 10.36 -17.22
CA GLU A 161 -5.49 10.71 -18.01
C GLU A 161 -5.69 10.38 -19.50
N LEU A 162 -6.21 9.19 -19.80
CA LEU A 162 -6.55 8.79 -21.17
C LEU A 162 -7.67 9.67 -21.75
N ALA A 163 -8.68 10.01 -20.94
CA ALA A 163 -9.76 10.89 -21.37
C ALA A 163 -9.25 12.30 -21.72
N LEU A 164 -8.34 12.86 -20.94
CA LEU A 164 -7.68 14.14 -21.23
C LEU A 164 -6.83 14.06 -22.50
N ALA A 165 -6.06 12.98 -22.69
CA ALA A 165 -5.28 12.77 -23.91
C ALA A 165 -6.18 12.72 -25.15
N ILE A 166 -7.27 11.94 -25.11
CA ILE A 166 -8.24 11.86 -26.20
C ILE A 166 -8.89 13.22 -26.47
N LEU A 167 -9.28 13.94 -25.42
CA LEU A 167 -9.88 15.26 -25.52
C LEU A 167 -8.92 16.28 -26.16
N SER A 168 -7.65 16.25 -25.77
CA SER A 168 -6.59 17.05 -26.40
C SER A 168 -6.46 16.74 -27.89
N GLY A 169 -6.46 15.45 -28.26
CA GLY A 169 -6.44 15.01 -29.66
C GLY A 169 -7.66 15.48 -30.46
N ILE A 170 -8.85 15.50 -29.86
CA ILE A 170 -10.07 16.02 -30.49
C ILE A 170 -9.96 17.53 -30.74
N PHE A 171 -9.50 18.30 -29.75
CA PHE A 171 -9.30 19.74 -29.92
C PHE A 171 -8.23 20.07 -30.96
N LEU A 172 -7.12 19.34 -30.96
CA LEU A 172 -6.07 19.46 -31.97
C LEU A 172 -6.60 19.17 -33.37
N ALA A 173 -7.27 18.03 -33.56
CA ALA A 173 -7.81 17.64 -34.86
C ALA A 173 -8.87 18.64 -35.36
N THR A 174 -9.78 19.06 -34.50
CA THR A 174 -10.81 20.05 -34.88
C THR A 174 -10.23 21.42 -35.19
N GLY A 175 -9.20 21.88 -34.46
CA GLY A 175 -8.46 23.09 -34.79
C GLY A 175 -7.77 22.98 -36.15
N TYR A 176 -7.00 21.91 -36.35
CA TYR A 176 -6.18 21.69 -37.54
C TYR A 176 -7.04 21.50 -38.81
N PHE A 177 -8.01 20.60 -38.78
CA PHE A 177 -8.90 20.38 -39.91
C PHE A 177 -9.89 21.53 -40.12
N GLY A 178 -10.29 22.22 -39.05
CA GLY A 178 -11.12 23.43 -39.13
C GLY A 178 -10.44 24.54 -39.93
N GLU A 179 -9.17 24.80 -39.63
CA GLU A 179 -8.36 25.79 -40.34
C GLU A 179 -8.09 25.38 -41.80
N LEU A 180 -7.81 24.09 -42.06
CA LEU A 180 -7.42 23.60 -43.38
C LEU A 180 -8.60 23.42 -44.35
N TRP A 181 -9.75 22.88 -43.89
CA TRP A 181 -10.84 22.43 -44.77
C TRP A 181 -12.12 23.27 -44.64
N PHE A 182 -12.41 23.79 -43.45
CA PHE A 182 -13.66 24.51 -43.18
C PHE A 182 -13.51 26.03 -43.18
N GLY A 183 -12.29 26.54 -43.41
CA GLY A 183 -12.00 27.98 -43.43
C GLY A 183 -12.25 28.64 -42.08
N LEU A 184 -12.03 27.92 -40.98
CA LEU A 184 -12.24 28.42 -39.63
C LEU A 184 -11.32 29.62 -39.39
N ALA A 185 -11.89 30.70 -38.83
CA ALA A 185 -11.12 31.91 -38.56
C ALA A 185 -9.94 31.61 -37.61
N ARG A 186 -8.75 32.11 -37.94
CA ARG A 186 -7.51 31.86 -37.18
C ARG A 186 -7.64 32.07 -35.65
N PRO A 187 -8.35 33.09 -35.14
CA PRO A 187 -8.57 33.22 -33.69
C PRO A 187 -9.37 32.06 -33.07
N ALA A 188 -10.35 31.52 -33.79
CA ALA A 188 -11.14 30.39 -33.32
C ALA A 188 -10.33 29.09 -33.30
N ALA A 189 -9.46 28.88 -34.30
CA ALA A 189 -8.51 27.76 -34.30
C ALA A 189 -7.52 27.85 -33.12
N ILE A 190 -7.00 29.05 -32.83
CA ILE A 190 -6.11 29.28 -31.67
C ILE A 190 -6.82 28.91 -30.35
N VAL A 191 -8.10 29.23 -30.17
CA VAL A 191 -8.84 28.82 -28.98
C VAL A 191 -8.88 27.30 -28.84
N LEU A 192 -9.09 26.56 -29.93
CA LEU A 192 -9.05 25.10 -29.93
C LEU A 192 -7.65 24.56 -29.60
N TYR A 193 -6.60 25.13 -30.18
CA TYR A 193 -5.22 24.75 -29.83
C TYR A 193 -4.89 25.04 -28.37
N VAL A 194 -5.33 26.17 -27.81
CA VAL A 194 -5.15 26.46 -26.39
C VAL A 194 -5.88 25.43 -25.51
N LEU A 195 -7.09 25.01 -25.87
CA LEU A 195 -7.78 23.93 -25.17
C LEU A 195 -7.04 22.59 -25.27
N ALA A 196 -6.43 22.30 -26.43
CA ALA A 196 -5.57 21.13 -26.62
C ALA A 196 -4.32 21.18 -25.72
N TYR A 197 -3.70 22.36 -25.58
CA TYR A 197 -2.57 22.59 -24.67
C TYR A 197 -2.95 22.37 -23.21
N LEU A 198 -4.09 22.92 -22.78
CA LEU A 198 -4.53 22.80 -21.38
C LEU A 198 -4.85 21.36 -21.01
N THR A 199 -5.45 20.60 -21.92
CA THR A 199 -5.85 19.21 -21.68
C THR A 199 -4.68 18.23 -21.83
N GLY A 200 -3.87 18.35 -22.89
CA GLY A 200 -2.71 17.48 -23.14
C GLY A 200 -1.49 17.85 -22.29
N GLY A 201 -1.33 19.12 -21.95
CA GLY A 201 -0.25 19.60 -21.10
C GLY A 201 -0.52 19.46 -19.60
N TYR A 202 -1.72 19.07 -19.18
CA TYR A 202 -2.09 19.00 -17.77
C TYR A 202 -1.15 18.10 -16.96
N ASP A 203 -0.88 16.90 -17.48
CA ASP A 203 -0.06 15.91 -16.80
C ASP A 203 1.41 16.33 -16.78
N ALA A 204 1.95 16.65 -17.96
CA ALA A 204 3.30 17.14 -18.13
C ALA A 204 3.63 18.38 -17.29
N THR A 205 2.69 19.32 -17.20
CA THR A 205 2.87 20.52 -16.38
C THR A 205 2.92 20.17 -14.90
N ARG A 206 2.09 19.22 -14.43
CA ARG A 206 2.14 18.79 -13.02
C ARG A 206 3.43 18.06 -12.66
N HIS A 207 3.93 17.19 -13.54
CA HIS A 207 5.19 16.46 -13.33
C HIS A 207 6.40 17.38 -13.49
N GLY A 208 6.49 18.08 -14.62
CA GLY A 208 7.61 18.99 -14.92
C GLY A 208 7.75 20.16 -13.92
N LEU A 209 6.64 20.71 -13.39
CA LEU A 209 6.73 21.81 -12.41
C LEU A 209 7.22 21.34 -11.03
N LYS A 210 6.87 20.11 -10.62
CA LYS A 210 7.42 19.50 -9.39
C LYS A 210 8.89 19.12 -9.55
N ALA A 211 9.26 18.56 -10.71
CA ALA A 211 10.65 18.20 -11.00
C ALA A 211 11.57 19.42 -11.08
N ALA A 212 11.09 20.51 -11.71
CA ALA A 212 11.79 21.79 -11.78
C ALA A 212 12.05 22.39 -10.39
N LEU A 213 11.09 22.26 -9.45
CA LEU A 213 11.25 22.73 -8.08
C LEU A 213 12.41 22.01 -7.35
N HIS A 214 12.71 20.76 -7.74
CA HIS A 214 13.81 19.97 -7.21
C HIS A 214 15.09 20.02 -8.06
N LEU A 215 15.21 20.98 -8.99
CA LEU A 215 16.33 21.12 -9.93
C LEU A 215 16.60 19.85 -10.77
N ARG A 216 15.58 19.03 -11.01
CA ARG A 216 15.66 17.89 -11.93
C ARG A 216 15.02 18.27 -13.26
N PHE A 217 15.83 18.36 -14.30
CA PHE A 217 15.37 18.60 -15.67
C PHE A 217 15.06 17.26 -16.33
N ASP A 218 13.81 16.85 -16.24
CA ASP A 218 13.29 15.64 -16.89
C ASP A 218 12.73 15.94 -18.27
N ILE A 219 12.33 14.88 -18.98
CA ILE A 219 11.78 14.97 -20.34
C ILE A 219 10.46 15.76 -20.33
N ASP A 220 9.66 15.65 -19.27
CA ASP A 220 8.39 16.38 -19.12
C ASP A 220 8.62 17.89 -19.01
N PHE A 221 9.63 18.32 -18.26
CA PHE A 221 10.02 19.73 -18.18
C PHE A 221 10.44 20.27 -19.54
N LEU A 222 11.32 19.55 -20.26
CA LEU A 222 11.77 19.96 -21.60
C LEU A 222 10.59 20.06 -22.57
N MET A 223 9.63 19.14 -22.47
CA MET A 223 8.43 19.15 -23.28
C MET A 223 7.55 20.38 -23.01
N VAL A 224 7.30 20.74 -21.76
CA VAL A 224 6.50 21.93 -21.41
C VAL A 224 7.17 23.19 -21.94
N VAL A 225 8.50 23.31 -21.77
CA VAL A 225 9.28 24.44 -22.32
C VAL A 225 9.18 24.49 -23.84
N ALA A 226 9.31 23.34 -24.53
CA ALA A 226 9.20 23.26 -25.97
C ALA A 226 7.81 23.66 -26.48
N ALA A 227 6.74 23.20 -25.81
CA ALA A 227 5.37 23.54 -26.17
C ALA A 227 5.09 25.05 -26.01
N ILE A 228 5.57 25.67 -24.92
CA ILE A 228 5.49 27.12 -24.71
C ILE A 228 6.29 27.85 -25.80
N GLY A 229 7.49 27.36 -26.13
CA GLY A 229 8.31 27.92 -27.21
C GLY A 229 7.59 27.90 -28.56
N ALA A 230 6.98 26.78 -28.92
CA ALA A 230 6.18 26.65 -30.15
C ALA A 230 5.01 27.65 -30.18
N ALA A 231 4.29 27.79 -29.06
CA ALA A 231 3.21 28.77 -28.94
C ALA A 231 3.69 30.22 -29.12
N LEU A 232 4.84 30.58 -28.54
CA LEU A 232 5.43 31.92 -28.68
C LEU A 232 5.89 32.21 -30.12
N LEU A 233 6.33 31.19 -30.85
CA LEU A 233 6.71 31.28 -32.26
C LEU A 233 5.49 31.33 -33.20
N GLY A 234 4.29 31.10 -32.69
CA GLY A 234 3.05 31.05 -33.47
C GLY A 234 2.78 29.68 -34.11
N GLU A 235 3.61 28.68 -33.82
CA GLU A 235 3.49 27.28 -34.22
C GLU A 235 2.60 26.53 -33.20
N TRP A 236 1.35 26.99 -33.08
CA TRP A 236 0.36 26.44 -32.14
C TRP A 236 0.02 24.96 -32.42
N PRO A 237 -0.19 24.52 -33.67
CA PRO A 237 -0.47 23.11 -33.96
C PRO A 237 0.65 22.16 -33.51
N GLU A 238 1.90 22.57 -33.66
CA GLU A 238 3.10 21.76 -33.42
C GLU A 238 3.28 21.48 -31.93
N GLY A 239 3.14 22.50 -31.08
CA GLY A 239 3.23 22.30 -29.64
C GLY A 239 1.99 21.60 -29.06
N ALA A 240 0.81 21.77 -29.65
CA ALA A 240 -0.38 21.01 -29.27
C ALA A 240 -0.22 19.52 -29.62
N LEU A 241 0.34 19.22 -30.80
CA LEU A 241 0.65 17.87 -31.24
C LEU A 241 1.69 17.21 -30.31
N LEU A 242 2.76 17.93 -29.97
CA LEU A 242 3.77 17.46 -29.03
C LEU A 242 3.14 17.04 -27.68
N LEU A 243 2.34 17.93 -27.06
CA LEU A 243 1.69 17.66 -25.78
C LEU A 243 0.69 16.50 -25.87
N PHE A 244 -0.08 16.42 -26.95
CA PHE A 244 -1.02 15.33 -27.19
C PHE A 244 -0.32 13.98 -27.26
N LEU A 245 0.74 13.85 -28.07
CA LEU A 245 1.43 12.57 -28.28
C LEU A 245 2.06 12.05 -27.00
N PHE A 246 2.67 12.93 -26.20
CA PHE A 246 3.24 12.54 -24.91
C PHE A 246 2.19 12.21 -23.86
N SER A 247 1.12 13.01 -23.77
CA SER A 247 0.00 12.70 -22.85
C SER A 247 -0.62 11.35 -23.17
N LEU A 248 -0.78 11.03 -24.46
CA LEU A 248 -1.23 9.71 -24.90
C LEU A 248 -0.21 8.61 -24.56
N GLY A 249 1.08 8.86 -24.76
CA GLY A 249 2.17 7.94 -24.42
C GLY A 249 2.16 7.56 -22.93
N HIS A 250 2.14 8.54 -22.04
CA HIS A 250 2.08 8.34 -20.58
C HIS A 250 0.83 7.56 -20.17
N ALA A 251 -0.33 7.90 -20.73
CA ALA A 251 -1.57 7.16 -20.46
C ALA A 251 -1.49 5.68 -20.88
N LEU A 252 -0.87 5.39 -22.03
CA LEU A 252 -0.67 4.01 -22.50
C LEU A 252 0.36 3.26 -21.65
N GLU A 253 1.43 3.93 -21.22
CA GLU A 253 2.46 3.35 -20.36
C GLU A 253 1.91 2.97 -18.98
N HIS A 254 1.13 3.84 -18.34
CA HIS A 254 0.43 3.54 -17.10
C HIS A 254 -0.49 2.32 -17.27
N ALA A 255 -1.32 2.31 -18.32
CA ALA A 255 -2.24 1.21 -18.58
C ALA A 255 -1.50 -0.13 -18.79
N ALA A 256 -0.35 -0.12 -19.48
CA ALA A 256 0.46 -1.31 -19.71
C ALA A 256 1.11 -1.83 -18.42
N THR A 257 1.65 -0.91 -17.60
CA THR A 257 2.31 -1.24 -16.34
C THR A 257 1.33 -1.79 -15.32
N ASP A 258 0.15 -1.17 -15.18
CA ASP A 258 -0.90 -1.63 -14.28
C ASP A 258 -1.40 -3.02 -14.68
N LYS A 259 -1.57 -3.27 -15.98
CA LYS A 259 -1.94 -4.60 -16.49
C LYS A 259 -0.89 -5.66 -16.14
N ALA A 260 0.39 -5.34 -16.28
CA ALA A 260 1.48 -6.25 -15.92
C ALA A 260 1.50 -6.55 -14.42
N ARG A 261 1.36 -5.51 -13.57
CA ARG A 261 1.28 -5.66 -12.11
C ARG A 261 0.07 -6.49 -11.68
N ASN A 262 -1.08 -6.26 -12.29
CA ASN A 262 -2.30 -7.02 -12.02
C ASN A 262 -2.14 -8.51 -12.37
N ALA A 263 -1.44 -8.83 -13.45
CA ALA A 263 -1.12 -10.23 -13.78
C ALA A 263 -0.22 -10.88 -12.72
N ILE A 264 0.80 -10.17 -12.23
CA ILE A 264 1.69 -10.65 -11.15
C ILE A 264 0.89 -10.85 -9.84
N ARG A 265 0.01 -9.90 -9.49
CA ARG A 265 -0.87 -10.02 -8.32
C ARG A 265 -1.83 -11.21 -8.45
N ALA A 266 -2.36 -11.45 -9.64
CA ALA A 266 -3.22 -12.60 -9.90
C ALA A 266 -2.47 -13.92 -9.70
N LEU A 267 -1.22 -14.02 -10.15
CA LEU A 267 -0.35 -15.17 -9.87
C LEU A 267 -0.14 -15.39 -8.36
N GLY A 268 0.13 -14.32 -7.61
CA GLY A 268 0.29 -14.41 -6.15
C GLY A 268 -0.97 -14.87 -5.42
N LYS A 269 -2.17 -14.57 -5.93
CA LYS A 269 -3.45 -15.06 -5.38
C LYS A 269 -3.69 -16.55 -5.63
N ILE A 270 -3.03 -17.15 -6.62
CA ILE A 270 -3.18 -18.57 -6.96
C ILE A 270 -2.32 -19.45 -6.05
N THR A 271 -1.30 -18.90 -5.39
CA THR A 271 -0.51 -19.65 -4.40
C THR A 271 -1.35 -19.85 -3.13
N PRO A 272 -1.76 -21.10 -2.81
CA PRO A 272 -2.52 -21.37 -1.60
C PRO A 272 -1.63 -21.12 -0.38
N LYS A 273 -2.17 -20.45 0.64
CA LYS A 273 -1.46 -20.23 1.91
C LYS A 273 -1.53 -21.47 2.82
N THR A 274 -2.53 -22.32 2.62
CA THR A 274 -2.76 -23.54 3.40
C THR A 274 -2.88 -24.76 2.49
N ALA A 275 -2.51 -25.92 3.02
CA ALA A 275 -2.69 -27.22 2.40
C ALA A 275 -3.35 -28.17 3.38
N ARG A 276 -4.31 -28.97 2.90
CA ARG A 276 -4.93 -30.03 3.69
C ARG A 276 -4.11 -31.31 3.54
N VAL A 277 -3.55 -31.81 4.64
CA VAL A 277 -2.72 -33.02 4.67
C VAL A 277 -3.35 -34.12 5.50
N LYS A 278 -3.02 -35.36 5.18
CA LYS A 278 -3.41 -36.55 5.95
C LYS A 278 -2.22 -37.09 6.74
N ARG A 279 -2.18 -36.85 8.05
CA ARG A 279 -1.22 -37.44 9.00
C ARG A 279 -1.97 -38.28 10.04
N ASP A 280 -1.46 -39.44 10.41
CA ASP A 280 -2.04 -40.34 11.42
C ASP A 280 -3.55 -40.60 11.27
N SER A 281 -4.00 -40.80 10.03
CA SER A 281 -5.41 -41.02 9.65
C SER A 281 -6.38 -39.86 9.96
N LYS A 282 -5.88 -38.65 10.27
CA LYS A 282 -6.67 -37.43 10.40
C LYS A 282 -6.34 -36.43 9.29
N GLU A 283 -7.36 -35.70 8.84
CA GLU A 283 -7.18 -34.57 7.93
C GLU A 283 -6.89 -33.32 8.76
N LEU A 284 -5.81 -32.62 8.43
CA LEU A 284 -5.35 -31.40 9.10
C LEU A 284 -5.08 -30.35 8.02
N GLU A 285 -5.46 -29.11 8.28
CA GLU A 285 -5.11 -27.98 7.41
C GLU A 285 -3.91 -27.26 8.01
N ILE A 286 -2.81 -27.19 7.27
CA ILE A 286 -1.55 -26.60 7.73
C ILE A 286 -1.06 -25.53 6.74
N PRO A 287 -0.30 -24.53 7.19
CA PRO A 287 0.41 -23.61 6.29
C PRO A 287 1.32 -24.38 5.33
N VAL A 288 1.41 -23.95 4.07
CA VAL A 288 2.20 -24.62 3.03
C VAL A 288 3.69 -24.66 3.40
N GLU A 289 4.18 -23.71 4.19
CA GLU A 289 5.56 -23.63 4.67
C GLU A 289 5.90 -24.73 5.69
N LYS A 290 4.90 -25.34 6.33
CA LYS A 290 5.06 -26.42 7.31
C LYS A 290 4.94 -27.82 6.68
N LEU A 291 4.83 -27.92 5.35
CA LEU A 291 4.80 -29.19 4.62
C LEU A 291 6.17 -29.87 4.63
N GLU A 292 6.17 -31.17 4.90
CA GLU A 292 7.38 -31.99 4.90
C GLU A 292 7.36 -32.99 3.73
N ARG A 293 8.56 -33.41 3.28
CA ARG A 293 8.68 -34.44 2.24
C ARG A 293 8.08 -35.75 2.76
N GLY A 294 7.00 -36.20 2.12
CA GLY A 294 6.28 -37.42 2.49
C GLY A 294 4.83 -37.18 2.90
N ASP A 295 4.41 -35.93 3.07
CA ASP A 295 3.01 -35.59 3.37
C ASP A 295 2.07 -35.96 2.21
N ILE A 296 0.90 -36.51 2.56
CA ILE A 296 -0.19 -36.79 1.61
C ILE A 296 -1.14 -35.59 1.61
N VAL A 297 -1.06 -34.76 0.58
CA VAL A 297 -1.93 -33.60 0.38
C VAL A 297 -3.25 -34.05 -0.25
N ILE A 298 -4.38 -33.63 0.31
CA ILE A 298 -5.72 -33.92 -0.20
C ILE A 298 -6.22 -32.71 -1.01
N ILE A 299 -6.32 -32.88 -2.32
CA ILE A 299 -6.91 -31.90 -3.24
C ILE A 299 -8.36 -32.31 -3.52
N LYS A 300 -9.32 -31.41 -3.30
CA LYS A 300 -10.73 -31.60 -3.66
C LYS A 300 -11.09 -30.68 -4.81
#